data_AF-X0VSM0-F1
#
_entry.id   AF-X0VSM0-F1
#
_cell.length_a   1.000
_cell.length_b   1.000
_cell.length_c   1.000
_cell.angle_alpha   90.00
_cell.angle_beta   90.00
_cell.angle_gamma   90.00
#
_symmetry.space_group_name_H-M   'P 1'
#
loop_
_entity.id
_entity.type
_entity.pdbx_description
1 polymer ?
#
loop_
_entity_poly.entity_id
_entity_poly.type
_entity_poly.pdbx_seq_one_letter_code
_entity_poly.pdbx_strand_id
1 'polypeptide(L)'
;IPSDAQNILPSLPGFVLTGAEQMDLDRIILIHLEKEDRLGRKKSARIVLEIIPNIGNMYLTDDKGTVKGRLKRKDIRLYSPPAPLKKATILNFDNSQLITIVERGGDITREFYGLNRRDIHNLSFDLAKDPGHAIEALRDYANRATTPGPAWVIRSDGEVVGYSLVEPELEADETARRYDSALLMYEAYYREAVEGDEESQRLKPLQKILSAEIDRQKKKMAAIEKELESAEDAARFKLSGDLILANIGDIEKGAKKV
;
A
#
# COMPACT_ATOMS: atom_id res chain seq x y z
N ILE A 1 9.42 -22.98 1.37
CA ILE A 1 9.66 -22.21 2.62
C ILE A 1 10.77 -21.21 2.31
N PRO A 2 10.56 -19.89 2.53
CA PRO A 2 11.60 -18.88 2.31
C PRO A 2 12.89 -19.24 3.07
N SER A 3 14.06 -18.99 2.49
CA SER A 3 15.38 -19.28 3.11
C SER A 3 15.51 -18.70 4.52
N ASP A 4 14.84 -17.58 4.77
CA ASP A 4 14.91 -16.84 6.03
C ASP A 4 14.15 -17.52 7.17
N ALA A 5 13.10 -18.29 6.87
CA ALA A 5 12.34 -19.03 7.87
C ALA A 5 13.06 -20.32 8.34
N GLN A 6 14.06 -20.79 7.58
CA GLN A 6 14.83 -21.99 7.91
C GLN A 6 15.66 -21.84 9.20
N ASN A 7 15.92 -20.62 9.67
CA ASN A 7 16.65 -20.37 10.91
C ASN A 7 15.77 -20.44 12.17
N ILE A 8 14.44 -20.41 12.03
CA ILE A 8 13.49 -20.40 13.16
C ILE A 8 12.87 -21.79 13.34
N LEU A 9 12.40 -22.38 12.24
CA LEU A 9 11.63 -23.64 12.26
C LEU A 9 12.34 -24.82 12.93
N PRO A 10 13.67 -25.05 12.76
CA PRO A 10 14.36 -26.17 13.40
C PRO A 10 14.40 -26.08 14.94
N SER A 11 14.18 -24.89 15.51
CA SER A 11 14.26 -24.66 16.96
C SER A 11 12.92 -24.83 17.68
N LEU A 12 11.81 -24.95 16.94
CA LEU A 12 10.45 -25.05 17.47
C LEU A 12 9.93 -26.46 17.81
N PRO A 13 10.47 -27.60 17.33
CA PRO A 13 9.90 -28.91 17.62
C PRO A 13 9.82 -29.23 19.12
N GLY A 14 8.63 -29.63 19.56
CA GLY A 14 8.32 -30.00 20.94
C GLY A 14 7.96 -28.82 21.85
N PHE A 15 7.91 -27.59 21.34
CA PHE A 15 7.24 -26.49 22.02
C PHE A 15 5.74 -26.54 21.80
N VAL A 16 4.99 -26.17 22.84
CA VAL A 16 3.53 -26.01 22.85
C VAL A 16 3.20 -24.54 23.05
N LEU A 17 2.20 -24.04 22.33
CA LEU A 17 1.64 -22.71 22.53
C LEU A 17 0.95 -22.63 23.89
N THR A 18 1.39 -21.70 24.74
CA THR A 18 0.79 -21.48 26.08
C THR A 18 0.00 -20.19 26.19
N GLY A 19 0.17 -19.26 25.25
CA GLY A 19 -0.60 -18.03 25.20
C GLY A 19 -0.12 -17.07 24.13
N ALA A 20 -0.83 -15.96 23.98
CA ALA A 20 -0.40 -14.82 23.18
C ALA A 20 -0.85 -13.52 23.84
N GLU A 21 -0.02 -12.49 23.75
CA GLU A 21 -0.33 -11.15 24.26
C GLU A 21 0.16 -10.07 23.29
N GLN A 22 -0.47 -8.90 23.36
CA GLN A 22 -0.01 -7.70 22.67
C GLN A 22 0.83 -6.87 23.65
N MET A 23 2.03 -6.47 23.25
CA MET A 23 2.92 -5.67 24.09
C MET A 23 2.53 -4.19 24.04
N ASP A 24 2.19 -3.61 25.20
CA ASP A 24 1.94 -2.17 25.40
C ASP A 24 0.92 -1.51 24.44
N LEU A 25 -0.04 -2.28 23.92
CA LEU A 25 -0.97 -1.85 22.85
C LEU A 25 -0.25 -1.37 21.57
N ASP A 26 1.02 -1.75 21.38
CA ASP A 26 1.79 -1.52 20.16
C ASP A 26 1.58 -2.69 19.18
N ARG A 27 2.14 -2.58 17.99
CA ARG A 27 2.02 -3.55 16.89
C ARG A 27 2.98 -4.73 17.09
N ILE A 28 3.14 -5.18 18.33
CA ILE A 28 4.05 -6.24 18.73
C ILE A 28 3.23 -7.32 19.40
N ILE A 29 3.26 -8.52 18.82
CA ILE A 29 2.59 -9.70 19.37
C ILE A 29 3.64 -10.64 19.92
N LEU A 30 3.44 -11.08 21.16
CA LEU A 30 4.23 -12.09 21.82
C LEU A 30 3.44 -13.39 21.86
N ILE A 31 4.02 -14.45 21.31
CA ILE A 31 3.46 -15.79 21.36
C ILE A 31 4.31 -16.59 22.33
N HIS A 32 3.71 -17.06 23.43
CA HIS A 32 4.39 -17.80 24.48
C HIS A 32 4.45 -19.28 24.13
N LEU A 33 5.64 -19.85 24.26
CA LEU A 33 5.92 -21.23 23.97
C LEU A 33 6.54 -21.90 25.19
N GLU A 34 6.17 -23.15 25.45
CA GLU A 34 6.76 -23.96 26.52
C GLU A 34 7.09 -25.36 26.02
N LYS A 35 8.22 -25.91 26.47
CA LYS A 35 8.64 -27.28 26.19
C LYS A 35 9.10 -27.95 27.47
N GLU A 36 8.71 -29.19 27.67
CA GLU A 36 9.24 -30.03 28.75
C GLU A 36 10.47 -30.80 28.26
N ASP A 37 11.55 -30.81 29.05
CA ASP A 37 12.70 -31.65 28.78
C ASP A 37 12.48 -33.09 29.29
N ARG A 38 13.43 -34.00 29.01
CA ARG A 38 13.34 -35.41 29.44
C ARG A 38 13.35 -35.60 30.97
N LEU A 39 13.65 -34.54 31.73
CA LEU A 39 13.72 -34.53 33.19
C LEU A 39 12.54 -33.78 33.82
N GLY A 40 11.51 -33.44 33.03
CA GLY A 40 10.31 -32.76 33.50
C GLY A 40 10.47 -31.25 33.70
N ARG A 41 11.60 -30.66 33.29
CA ARG A 41 11.85 -29.23 33.46
C ARG A 41 11.26 -28.45 32.31
N LYS A 42 10.54 -27.38 32.65
CA LYS A 42 9.93 -26.45 31.69
C LYS A 42 10.99 -25.53 31.11
N LYS A 43 10.99 -25.41 29.79
CA LYS A 43 11.78 -24.44 29.03
C LYS A 43 10.83 -23.51 28.29
N SER A 44 10.91 -22.23 28.60
CA SER A 44 10.08 -21.21 27.96
C SER A 44 10.80 -20.56 26.77
N ALA A 45 10.03 -20.20 25.75
CA ALA A 45 10.47 -19.41 24.61
C ALA A 45 9.34 -18.46 24.19
N ARG A 46 9.67 -17.47 23.36
CA ARG A 46 8.69 -16.55 22.77
C ARG A 46 8.92 -16.39 21.28
N ILE A 47 7.86 -16.34 20.49
CA ILE A 47 7.91 -15.75 19.15
C ILE A 47 7.46 -14.31 19.28
N VAL A 48 8.30 -13.38 18.83
CA VAL A 48 7.99 -11.96 18.79
C VAL A 48 7.68 -11.57 17.35
N LEU A 49 6.50 -11.04 17.10
CA LEU A 49 6.05 -10.56 15.80
C LEU A 49 5.92 -9.04 15.83
N GLU A 50 6.75 -8.35 15.06
CA GLU A 50 6.65 -6.90 14.86
C GLU A 50 5.88 -6.60 13.57
N ILE A 51 4.64 -6.13 13.70
CA ILE A 51 3.75 -5.76 12.59
C ILE A 51 3.95 -4.27 12.28
N ILE A 52 5.17 -3.93 11.86
CA ILE A 52 5.56 -2.54 11.55
C ILE A 52 5.90 -2.45 10.06
N PRO A 53 5.28 -1.53 9.29
CA PRO A 53 5.58 -1.34 7.88
C PRO A 53 7.09 -1.18 7.64
N ASN A 54 7.63 -1.92 6.67
CA ASN A 54 9.04 -1.95 6.23
C ASN A 54 10.07 -2.45 7.25
N ILE A 55 9.90 -2.15 8.54
CA ILE A 55 10.89 -2.38 9.59
C ILE A 55 10.62 -3.68 10.36
N GLY A 56 9.36 -4.13 10.38
CA GLY A 56 8.88 -5.29 11.13
C GLY A 56 9.64 -6.58 10.82
N ASN A 57 9.66 -7.47 11.80
CA ASN A 57 10.45 -8.69 11.80
C ASN A 57 9.78 -9.74 12.69
N MET A 58 10.29 -10.97 12.61
CA MET A 58 9.92 -12.06 13.52
C MET A 58 11.19 -12.54 14.23
N TYR A 59 11.11 -12.72 15.54
CA TYR A 59 12.19 -13.25 16.36
C TYR A 59 11.71 -14.47 17.16
N LEU A 60 12.61 -15.42 17.37
CA LEU A 60 12.45 -16.47 18.37
C LEU A 60 13.41 -16.15 19.51
N THR A 61 12.91 -16.02 20.74
CA THR A 61 13.72 -15.73 21.92
C THR A 61 13.58 -16.79 23.00
N ASP A 62 14.57 -16.90 23.89
CA ASP A 62 14.36 -17.55 25.19
C ASP A 62 13.62 -16.62 26.18
N ASP A 63 13.43 -17.11 27.40
CA ASP A 63 12.81 -16.41 28.52
C ASP A 63 13.52 -15.09 28.88
N LYS A 64 14.84 -15.05 28.70
CA LYS A 64 15.70 -13.87 28.94
C LYS A 64 15.73 -12.89 27.76
N GLY A 65 15.03 -13.19 26.66
CA GLY A 65 15.02 -12.35 25.46
C GLY A 65 16.20 -12.58 24.51
N THR A 66 17.04 -13.60 24.74
CA THR A 66 18.16 -13.91 23.85
C THR A 66 17.61 -14.43 22.52
N VAL A 67 17.99 -13.81 21.41
CA VAL A 67 17.50 -14.15 20.08
C VAL A 67 18.14 -15.46 19.59
N LYS A 68 17.32 -16.49 19.40
CA LYS A 68 17.70 -17.81 18.86
C LYS A 68 17.45 -17.91 17.36
N GLY A 69 16.49 -17.16 16.84
CA GLY A 69 16.14 -17.15 15.42
C GLY A 69 15.52 -15.83 15.01
N ARG A 70 15.60 -15.49 13.72
CA ARG A 70 15.04 -14.25 13.15
C ARG A 70 14.71 -14.43 11.67
N LEU A 71 13.73 -13.69 11.18
CA LEU A 71 13.39 -13.66 9.76
C LEU A 71 14.34 -12.73 8.99
N LYS A 72 14.29 -11.43 9.24
CA LYS A 72 15.24 -10.46 8.65
C LYS A 72 16.56 -10.49 9.41
N ARG A 73 17.67 -10.55 8.67
CA ARG A 73 19.04 -10.58 9.19
C ARG A 73 19.47 -9.20 9.74
N LYS A 74 19.06 -8.89 10.98
CA LYS A 74 19.62 -7.80 11.80
C LYS A 74 20.56 -8.41 12.83
N ASP A 75 21.73 -7.84 13.08
CA ASP A 75 22.70 -8.38 14.05
C ASP A 75 22.35 -7.99 15.49
N ILE A 76 21.39 -8.71 16.07
CA ILE A 76 20.86 -8.49 17.42
C ILE A 76 21.02 -9.78 18.23
N ARG A 77 21.63 -9.69 19.42
CA ARG A 77 21.77 -10.86 20.33
C ARG A 77 20.67 -10.94 21.37
N LEU A 78 20.23 -9.79 21.88
CA LEU A 78 19.18 -9.66 22.87
C LEU A 78 18.04 -8.84 22.25
N TYR A 79 16.82 -9.35 22.32
CA TYR A 79 15.66 -8.65 21.81
C TYR A 79 15.38 -7.40 22.64
N SER A 80 15.10 -6.30 21.95
CA SER A 80 14.58 -5.07 22.52
C SER A 80 13.46 -4.58 21.61
N PRO A 81 12.30 -4.18 22.15
CA PRO A 81 11.23 -3.64 21.33
C PRO A 81 11.70 -2.38 20.59
N PRO A 82 11.15 -2.11 19.39
CA PRO A 82 11.37 -0.85 18.68
C PRO A 82 10.86 0.33 19.51
N ALA A 83 11.22 1.55 19.08
CA ALA A 83 10.72 2.76 19.72
C ALA A 83 9.18 2.76 19.71
N PRO A 84 8.54 3.17 20.82
CA PRO A 84 7.08 3.25 20.92
C PRO A 84 6.46 4.08 19.80
N LEU A 85 5.16 3.86 19.60
CA LEU A 85 4.36 4.68 18.69
C LEU A 85 4.51 6.17 19.00
N LYS A 86 4.81 6.96 17.96
CA LYS A 86 4.86 8.43 18.06
C LYS A 86 3.47 9.07 18.22
N LYS A 87 2.44 8.35 17.81
CA LYS A 87 1.04 8.78 17.77
C LYS A 87 0.21 7.78 18.56
N ALA A 88 -0.88 8.25 19.15
CA ALA A 88 -1.83 7.38 19.81
C ALA A 88 -2.53 6.45 18.79
N THR A 89 -3.18 5.44 19.31
CA THR A 89 -4.05 4.50 18.61
C THR A 89 -5.49 4.71 19.06
N ILE A 90 -6.43 4.07 18.38
CA ILE A 90 -7.82 3.99 18.84
C ILE A 90 -7.99 3.33 20.22
N LEU A 91 -6.95 2.65 20.75
CA LEU A 91 -7.01 1.92 22.02
C LEU A 91 -6.40 2.68 23.20
N ASN A 92 -5.60 3.73 22.94
CA ASN A 92 -4.81 4.40 23.99
C ASN A 92 -4.78 5.93 23.84
N PHE A 93 -5.73 6.50 23.09
CA PHE A 93 -5.83 7.94 22.97
C PHE A 93 -6.32 8.61 24.24
N ASP A 94 -5.80 9.82 24.51
CA ASP A 94 -6.34 10.68 25.56
C ASP A 94 -7.42 11.61 25.02
N ASN A 95 -8.45 11.87 25.83
CA ASN A 95 -9.58 12.70 25.43
C ASN A 95 -9.14 14.14 25.12
N SER A 96 -8.17 14.69 25.87
CA SER A 96 -7.72 16.07 25.64
C SER A 96 -6.99 16.23 24.31
N GLN A 97 -6.27 15.19 23.87
CA GLN A 97 -5.63 15.14 22.55
C GLN A 97 -6.69 15.17 21.44
N LEU A 98 -7.75 14.37 21.58
CA LEU A 98 -8.82 14.32 20.59
C LEU A 98 -9.53 15.68 20.45
N ILE A 99 -9.91 16.29 21.58
CA ILE A 99 -10.56 17.60 21.63
C ILE A 99 -9.69 18.63 20.91
N THR A 100 -8.39 18.66 21.21
CA THR A 100 -7.44 19.59 20.58
C THR A 100 -7.37 19.41 19.05
N ILE A 101 -7.38 18.16 18.56
CA ILE A 101 -7.33 17.86 17.12
C ILE A 101 -8.62 18.31 16.44
N VAL A 102 -9.76 17.98 17.05
CA VAL A 102 -11.10 18.33 16.58
C VAL A 102 -11.29 19.84 16.50
N GLU A 103 -10.97 20.58 17.57
CA GLU A 103 -11.09 22.04 17.64
C GLU A 103 -10.23 22.76 16.58
N ARG A 104 -9.10 22.16 16.20
CA ARG A 104 -8.22 22.68 15.14
C ARG A 104 -8.67 22.31 13.73
N GLY A 105 -9.75 21.53 13.58
CA GLY A 105 -10.17 20.98 12.30
C GLY A 105 -9.16 19.99 11.70
N GLY A 106 -8.38 19.32 12.56
CA GLY A 106 -7.36 18.38 12.14
C GLY A 106 -7.93 17.05 11.63
N ASP A 107 -7.26 16.46 10.65
CA ASP A 107 -7.60 15.12 10.14
C ASP A 107 -7.16 14.04 11.14
N ILE A 108 -8.12 13.47 11.87
CA ILE A 108 -7.91 12.42 12.88
C ILE A 108 -7.18 11.20 12.30
N THR A 109 -7.35 10.85 11.01
CA THR A 109 -6.62 9.72 10.40
C THR A 109 -5.12 9.94 10.39
N ARG A 110 -4.67 11.20 10.40
CA ARG A 110 -3.25 11.54 10.42
C ARG A 110 -2.71 11.51 11.83
N GLU A 111 -3.53 11.73 12.84
CA GLU A 111 -3.09 11.86 14.23
C GLU A 111 -3.18 10.57 15.03
N PHE A 112 -3.93 9.57 14.56
CA PHE A 112 -4.04 8.26 15.19
C PHE A 112 -3.60 7.13 14.28
N TYR A 113 -2.88 6.15 14.84
CA TYR A 113 -2.65 4.87 14.18
C TYR A 113 -3.89 3.97 14.28
N GLY A 114 -4.11 3.17 13.25
CA GLY A 114 -5.21 2.20 13.22
C GLY A 114 -6.57 2.76 12.77
N LEU A 115 -6.60 4.01 12.31
CA LEU A 115 -7.73 4.58 11.58
C LEU A 115 -7.36 4.80 10.13
N ASN A 116 -8.20 4.29 9.23
CA ASN A 116 -8.16 4.63 7.81
C ASN A 116 -9.28 5.65 7.50
N ARG A 117 -9.19 6.31 6.35
CA ARG A 117 -10.24 7.26 5.89
C ARG A 117 -11.63 6.65 5.89
N ARG A 118 -11.70 5.35 5.58
CA ARG A 118 -12.93 4.58 5.57
C ARG A 118 -13.55 4.43 6.96
N ASP A 119 -12.72 4.26 7.98
CA ASP A 119 -13.20 4.12 9.35
C ASP A 119 -13.81 5.45 9.82
N ILE A 120 -13.26 6.59 9.39
CA ILE A 120 -13.87 7.90 9.65
C ILE A 120 -15.20 8.05 8.92
N HIS A 121 -15.29 7.60 7.66
CA HIS A 121 -16.55 7.61 6.93
C HIS A 121 -17.63 6.80 7.68
N ASN A 122 -17.30 5.58 8.12
CA ASN A 122 -18.21 4.72 8.90
C ASN A 122 -18.59 5.30 10.27
N LEU A 123 -17.80 6.23 10.80
CA LEU A 123 -18.14 6.95 12.03
C LEU A 123 -19.18 8.04 11.78
N SER A 124 -19.45 8.40 10.52
CA SER A 124 -20.56 9.25 10.07
C SER A 124 -20.74 10.53 10.89
N PHE A 125 -19.61 11.12 11.34
CA PHE A 125 -19.61 12.21 12.32
C PHE A 125 -18.89 13.45 11.80
N ASP A 126 -19.56 14.60 11.92
CA ASP A 126 -18.93 15.90 11.77
C ASP A 126 -18.15 16.23 13.05
N LEU A 127 -16.89 15.80 13.06
CA LEU A 127 -15.94 15.98 14.16
C LEU A 127 -16.02 17.37 14.79
N ALA A 128 -16.18 18.41 13.96
CA ALA A 128 -16.14 19.80 14.40
C ALA A 128 -17.35 20.27 15.22
N LYS A 129 -18.46 19.53 15.24
CA LYS A 129 -19.72 19.99 15.89
C LYS A 129 -19.86 19.60 17.35
N ASP A 130 -19.35 18.44 17.76
CA ASP A 130 -19.46 17.94 19.13
C ASP A 130 -18.27 17.02 19.51
N PRO A 131 -17.23 17.57 20.17
CA PRO A 131 -16.07 16.78 20.59
C PRO A 131 -16.42 15.66 21.57
N GLY A 132 -17.48 15.80 22.37
CA GLY A 132 -17.90 14.78 23.33
C GLY A 132 -18.43 13.53 22.62
N HIS A 133 -19.31 13.74 21.63
CA HIS A 133 -19.82 12.66 20.80
C HIS A 133 -18.73 11.98 19.96
N ALA A 134 -17.73 12.74 19.47
CA ALA A 134 -16.58 12.18 18.77
C ALA A 134 -15.82 11.15 19.61
N ILE A 135 -15.60 11.45 20.90
CA ILE A 135 -14.92 10.57 21.83
C ILE A 135 -15.72 9.28 22.02
N GLU A 136 -17.04 9.40 22.22
CA GLU A 136 -17.91 8.23 22.39
C GLU A 136 -17.93 7.35 21.15
N ALA A 137 -18.08 7.94 19.97
CA ALA A 137 -18.09 7.20 18.70
C ALA A 137 -16.77 6.47 18.44
N LEU A 138 -15.62 7.11 18.71
CA LEU A 138 -14.31 6.46 18.57
C LEU A 138 -14.10 5.33 19.57
N ARG A 139 -14.56 5.48 20.82
CA ARG A 139 -14.51 4.42 21.82
C ARG A 139 -15.39 3.25 21.43
N ASP A 140 -16.59 3.52 20.93
CA ASP A 140 -17.50 2.48 20.46
C ASP A 140 -16.92 1.75 19.24
N TYR A 141 -16.36 2.48 18.28
CA TYR A 141 -15.62 1.88 17.18
C TYR A 141 -14.46 1.00 17.64
N ALA A 142 -13.63 1.49 18.58
CA ALA A 142 -12.52 0.71 19.13
C ALA A 142 -13.00 -0.59 19.79
N ASN A 143 -14.10 -0.54 20.54
CA ASN A 143 -14.70 -1.73 21.15
C ASN A 143 -15.19 -2.73 20.10
N ARG A 144 -15.90 -2.26 19.07
CA ARG A 144 -16.39 -3.12 17.99
C ARG A 144 -15.24 -3.72 17.16
N ALA A 145 -14.26 -2.91 16.79
CA ALA A 145 -13.12 -3.32 15.97
C ALA A 145 -12.17 -4.29 16.68
N THR A 146 -12.13 -4.27 18.02
CA THR A 146 -11.33 -5.22 18.83
C THR A 146 -12.11 -6.47 19.26
N THR A 147 -13.42 -6.47 19.07
CA THR A 147 -14.24 -7.65 19.37
C THR A 147 -14.13 -8.64 18.20
N PRO A 148 -13.83 -9.93 18.46
CA PRO A 148 -13.88 -10.95 17.42
C PRO A 148 -15.26 -10.97 16.77
N GLY A 149 -15.29 -10.78 15.45
CA GLY A 149 -16.54 -10.62 14.73
C GLY A 149 -16.33 -10.60 13.23
N PRO A 150 -17.43 -10.45 12.47
CA PRO A 150 -17.36 -10.37 11.03
C PRO A 150 -16.49 -9.19 10.58
N ALA A 151 -15.93 -9.33 9.39
CA ALA A 151 -15.14 -8.30 8.73
C ALA A 151 -15.48 -8.27 7.24
N TRP A 152 -15.19 -7.16 6.56
CA TRP A 152 -15.63 -6.92 5.19
C TRP A 152 -14.46 -6.56 4.28
N VAL A 153 -14.47 -7.09 3.05
CA VAL A 153 -13.66 -6.58 1.92
C VAL A 153 -14.55 -5.70 1.06
N ILE A 154 -14.09 -4.50 0.76
CA ILE A 154 -14.83 -3.48 0.01
C ILE A 154 -14.29 -3.42 -1.41
N ARG A 155 -15.19 -3.34 -2.39
CA ARG A 155 -14.87 -3.19 -3.80
C ARG A 155 -15.60 -2.02 -4.42
N SER A 156 -14.94 -1.32 -5.34
CA SER A 156 -15.51 -0.33 -6.26
C SER A 156 -15.11 -0.74 -7.67
N ASP A 157 -16.06 -0.73 -8.61
CA ASP A 157 -15.85 -1.14 -10.01
C ASP A 157 -15.13 -2.49 -10.20
N GLY A 158 -15.32 -3.42 -9.26
CA GLY A 158 -14.72 -4.76 -9.26
C GLY A 158 -13.31 -4.84 -8.66
N GLU A 159 -12.68 -3.71 -8.35
CA GLU A 159 -11.36 -3.67 -7.70
C GLU A 159 -11.48 -3.60 -6.17
N VAL A 160 -10.55 -4.23 -5.47
CA VAL A 160 -10.47 -4.14 -4.00
C VAL A 160 -9.92 -2.78 -3.60
N VAL A 161 -10.75 -1.98 -2.92
CA VAL A 161 -10.39 -0.63 -2.47
C VAL A 161 -10.09 -0.55 -0.97
N GLY A 162 -10.46 -1.57 -0.20
CA GLY A 162 -10.17 -1.61 1.22
C GLY A 162 -10.86 -2.74 1.96
N TYR A 163 -10.81 -2.63 3.29
CA TYR A 163 -11.50 -3.52 4.21
C TYR A 163 -12.06 -2.74 5.40
N SER A 164 -12.97 -3.35 6.16
CA SER A 164 -13.45 -2.81 7.43
C SER A 164 -13.64 -3.93 8.45
N LEU A 165 -13.36 -3.60 9.73
CA LEU A 165 -13.58 -4.48 10.88
C LEU A 165 -14.97 -4.31 11.49
N VAL A 166 -15.73 -3.33 11.00
CA VAL A 166 -17.13 -3.09 11.34
C VAL A 166 -17.94 -3.06 10.06
N GLU A 167 -19.26 -3.15 10.16
CA GLU A 167 -20.12 -3.06 9.00
C GLU A 167 -19.90 -1.69 8.30
N PRO A 168 -19.48 -1.68 7.02
CA PRO A 168 -19.11 -0.45 6.36
C PRO A 168 -20.32 0.30 5.80
N GLU A 169 -20.25 1.63 5.85
CA GLU A 169 -21.10 2.49 5.03
C GLU A 169 -20.51 2.54 3.61
N LEU A 170 -21.33 2.22 2.61
CA LEU A 170 -20.93 2.10 1.21
C LEU A 170 -21.36 3.31 0.40
N GLU A 171 -20.48 3.76 -0.50
CA GLU A 171 -20.80 4.69 -1.56
C GLU A 171 -21.62 4.00 -2.66
N ALA A 172 -22.19 4.79 -3.58
CA ALA A 172 -23.14 4.31 -4.58
C ALA A 172 -22.53 3.25 -5.55
N ASP A 173 -21.23 3.30 -5.80
CA ASP A 173 -20.47 2.41 -6.68
C ASP A 173 -19.81 1.24 -5.95
N GLU A 174 -20.02 1.12 -4.64
CA GLU A 174 -19.31 0.17 -3.81
C GLU A 174 -20.13 -1.06 -3.41
N THR A 175 -19.44 -2.17 -3.22
CA THR A 175 -19.98 -3.41 -2.68
C THR A 175 -19.07 -3.94 -1.57
N ALA A 176 -19.64 -4.60 -0.57
CA ALA A 176 -18.88 -5.24 0.50
C ALA A 176 -19.16 -6.74 0.59
N ARG A 177 -18.09 -7.52 0.68
CA ARG A 177 -18.15 -8.96 0.96
C ARG A 177 -17.85 -9.20 2.42
N ARG A 178 -18.81 -9.79 3.14
CA ARG A 178 -18.68 -10.19 4.55
C ARG A 178 -17.92 -11.51 4.70
N TYR A 179 -17.11 -11.58 5.75
CA TYR A 179 -16.39 -12.75 6.24
C TYR A 179 -16.69 -12.94 7.72
N ASP A 180 -16.65 -14.18 8.22
CA ASP A 180 -17.01 -14.47 9.62
C ASP A 180 -15.95 -14.01 10.64
N SER A 181 -14.73 -13.72 10.19
CA SER A 181 -13.67 -13.17 11.04
C SER A 181 -12.72 -12.25 10.28
N ALA A 182 -12.07 -11.35 11.00
CA ALA A 182 -10.98 -10.51 10.47
C ALA A 182 -9.85 -11.34 9.84
N LEU A 183 -9.53 -12.53 10.38
CA LEU A 183 -8.49 -13.41 9.82
C LEU A 183 -8.85 -13.91 8.41
N LEU A 184 -10.09 -14.38 8.22
CA LEU A 184 -10.58 -14.82 6.92
C LEU A 184 -10.66 -13.66 5.92
N MET A 185 -11.05 -12.48 6.39
CA MET A 185 -11.05 -11.25 5.60
C MET A 185 -9.61 -10.89 5.16
N TYR A 186 -8.65 -10.85 6.08
CA TYR A 186 -7.26 -10.50 5.75
C TYR A 186 -6.65 -11.49 4.76
N GLU A 187 -6.94 -12.78 4.90
CA GLU A 187 -6.50 -13.79 3.94
C GLU A 187 -7.03 -13.49 2.52
N ALA A 188 -8.32 -13.18 2.39
CA ALA A 188 -8.91 -12.86 1.10
C ALA A 188 -8.41 -11.51 0.54
N TYR A 189 -8.39 -10.46 1.38
CA TYR A 189 -7.93 -9.12 1.00
C TYR A 189 -6.48 -9.16 0.48
N TYR A 190 -5.56 -9.78 1.23
CA TYR A 190 -4.17 -9.82 0.82
C TYR A 190 -3.90 -10.79 -0.32
N ARG A 191 -4.68 -11.86 -0.48
CA ARG A 191 -4.58 -12.72 -1.67
C ARG A 191 -4.91 -11.92 -2.93
N GLU A 192 -6.03 -11.21 -2.93
CA GLU A 192 -6.46 -10.39 -4.07
C GLU A 192 -5.51 -9.20 -4.30
N ALA A 193 -5.01 -8.57 -3.24
CA ALA A 193 -4.03 -7.49 -3.37
C ALA A 193 -2.68 -7.97 -3.94
N VAL A 194 -2.22 -9.17 -3.56
CA VAL A 194 -1.00 -9.77 -4.12
C VAL A 194 -1.21 -10.20 -5.57
N GLU A 195 -2.35 -10.83 -5.89
CA GLU A 195 -2.68 -11.18 -7.28
C GLU A 195 -2.75 -9.94 -8.18
N GLY A 196 -3.39 -8.87 -7.72
CA GLY A 196 -3.43 -7.59 -8.43
C GLY A 196 -2.06 -6.89 -8.55
N ASP A 197 -1.22 -6.94 -7.51
CA ASP A 197 0.13 -6.36 -7.60
C ASP A 197 1.05 -7.21 -8.49
N GLU A 198 0.96 -8.54 -8.45
CA GLU A 198 1.69 -9.42 -9.38
C GLU A 198 1.27 -9.18 -10.84
N GLU A 199 -0.02 -9.04 -11.10
CA GLU A 199 -0.55 -8.70 -12.42
C GLU A 199 -0.07 -7.31 -12.86
N SER A 200 -0.16 -6.30 -12.00
CA SER A 200 0.35 -4.95 -12.23
C SER A 200 1.86 -4.95 -12.53
N GLN A 201 2.64 -5.72 -11.77
CA GLN A 201 4.08 -5.87 -11.97
C GLN A 201 4.41 -6.54 -13.31
N ARG A 202 3.60 -7.51 -13.77
CA ARG A 202 3.75 -8.14 -15.09
C ARG A 202 3.38 -7.20 -16.25
N LEU A 203 2.36 -6.35 -16.06
CA LEU A 203 1.85 -5.45 -17.09
C LEU A 203 2.69 -4.17 -17.25
N LYS A 204 3.32 -3.67 -16.18
CA LYS A 204 4.14 -2.43 -16.20
C LYS A 204 5.24 -2.41 -17.28
N PRO A 205 6.06 -3.45 -17.46
CA PRO A 205 7.04 -3.50 -18.55
C PRO A 205 6.40 -3.45 -19.95
N LEU A 206 5.28 -4.16 -20.14
CA LEU A 206 4.56 -4.19 -21.42
C LEU A 206 3.97 -2.82 -21.76
N GLN A 207 3.36 -2.14 -20.78
CA GLN A 207 2.86 -0.78 -20.93
C GLN A 207 3.98 0.21 -21.31
N LYS A 208 5.17 0.05 -20.71
CA LYS A 208 6.33 0.90 -21.04
C LYS A 208 6.81 0.68 -22.48
N ILE A 209 6.87 -0.56 -22.94
CA ILE A 209 7.24 -0.89 -24.32
C ILE A 209 6.20 -0.33 -25.30
N LEU A 210 4.92 -0.56 -25.02
CA LEU A 210 3.82 -0.07 -25.85
C LEU A 210 3.85 1.46 -25.97
N SER A 211 4.02 2.16 -24.85
CA SER A 211 4.09 3.63 -24.83
C SER A 211 5.29 4.14 -25.63
N ALA A 212 6.46 3.51 -25.49
CA ALA A 212 7.65 3.89 -26.25
C ALA A 212 7.47 3.68 -27.76
N GLU A 213 6.80 2.60 -28.17
CA GLU A 213 6.53 2.34 -29.58
C GLU A 213 5.49 3.32 -30.15
N ILE A 214 4.44 3.65 -29.40
CA ILE A 214 3.47 4.70 -29.77
C ILE A 214 4.19 6.03 -30.01
N ASP A 215 5.07 6.44 -29.11
CA ASP A 215 5.83 7.68 -29.25
C ASP A 215 6.77 7.66 -30.45
N ARG A 216 7.39 6.51 -30.73
CA ARG A 216 8.23 6.32 -31.91
C ARG A 216 7.43 6.45 -33.20
N GLN A 217 6.24 5.87 -33.26
CA GLN A 217 5.37 5.95 -34.43
C GLN A 217 4.86 7.37 -34.64
N LYS A 218 4.45 8.08 -33.57
CA LYS A 218 4.09 9.51 -33.65
C LYS A 218 5.22 10.36 -34.21
N LYS A 219 6.47 10.14 -33.77
CA LYS A 219 7.64 10.86 -34.30
C LYS A 219 7.90 10.56 -35.77
N LYS A 220 7.74 9.30 -36.20
CA LYS A 220 7.86 8.93 -37.62
C LYS A 220 6.78 9.59 -38.47
N MET A 221 5.53 9.58 -38.01
CA MET A 221 4.44 10.27 -38.70
C MET A 221 4.75 11.75 -38.90
N ALA A 222 5.15 12.45 -37.84
CA ALA A 222 5.51 13.86 -37.94
C ALA A 222 6.69 14.14 -38.89
N ALA A 223 7.67 13.23 -38.97
CA ALA A 223 8.79 13.35 -39.91
C ALA A 223 8.32 13.13 -41.37
N ILE A 224 7.49 12.12 -41.61
CA ILE A 224 6.93 11.82 -42.93
C ILE A 224 6.04 12.97 -43.42
N GLU A 225 5.21 13.54 -42.54
CA GLU A 225 4.37 14.70 -42.87
C GLU A 225 5.23 15.90 -43.30
N LYS A 226 6.34 16.15 -42.60
CA LYS A 226 7.28 17.22 -42.96
C LYS A 226 8.02 16.97 -44.28
N GLU A 227 8.40 15.71 -44.54
CA GLU A 227 9.01 15.32 -45.82
C GLU A 227 8.03 15.47 -46.98
N LEU A 228 6.75 15.13 -46.77
CA LEU A 228 5.69 15.31 -47.76
C LEU A 228 5.50 16.79 -48.11
N GLU A 229 5.42 17.67 -47.12
CA GLU A 229 5.34 19.12 -47.33
C GLU A 229 6.53 19.65 -48.14
N SER A 230 7.75 19.20 -47.80
CA SER A 230 8.98 19.58 -48.52
C SER A 230 8.99 19.07 -49.97
N ALA A 231 8.40 17.89 -50.23
CA ALA A 231 8.29 17.31 -51.56
C ALA A 231 7.27 18.04 -52.44
N GLU A 232 6.16 18.51 -51.87
CA GLU A 232 5.20 19.38 -52.56
C GLU A 232 5.84 20.71 -52.99
N ASP A 233 6.63 21.33 -52.10
CA ASP A 233 7.38 22.54 -52.43
C ASP A 233 8.42 22.31 -53.54
N ALA A 234 9.15 21.19 -53.50
CA ALA A 234 10.11 20.84 -54.54
C ALA A 234 9.45 20.66 -55.92
N ALA A 235 8.27 20.02 -55.97
CA ALA A 235 7.49 19.89 -57.19
C ALA A 235 7.06 21.27 -57.73
N ARG A 236 6.65 22.17 -56.84
CA ARG A 236 6.29 23.56 -57.19
C ARG A 236 7.49 24.33 -57.74
N PHE A 237 8.66 24.25 -57.09
CA PHE A 237 9.88 24.92 -57.56
C PHE A 237 10.37 24.36 -58.90
N LYS A 238 10.23 23.05 -59.12
CA LYS A 238 10.54 22.43 -60.41
C LYS A 238 9.66 22.99 -61.53
N LEU A 239 8.34 23.05 -61.32
CA LEU A 239 7.41 23.63 -62.30
C LEU A 239 7.75 25.10 -62.59
N SER A 240 8.05 25.89 -61.56
CA SER A 240 8.49 27.28 -61.72
C SER A 240 9.79 27.39 -62.51
N GLY A 241 10.77 26.50 -62.26
CA GLY A 241 12.02 26.43 -63.02
C GLY A 241 11.80 26.06 -64.50
N ASP A 242 10.95 25.07 -64.76
CA ASP A 242 10.60 24.64 -66.12
C ASP A 242 9.93 25.78 -66.91
N LEU A 243 9.03 26.54 -66.27
CA LEU A 243 8.37 27.71 -66.88
C LEU A 243 9.35 28.87 -67.16
N ILE A 244 10.28 29.14 -66.24
CA ILE A 244 11.33 30.15 -66.44
C ILE A 244 12.23 29.76 -67.61
N LEU A 245 12.65 28.49 -67.68
CA LEU A 245 13.48 27.99 -68.77
C LEU A 245 12.77 28.08 -70.12
N ALA A 246 11.47 27.77 -70.17
CA ALA A 246 10.67 27.86 -71.39
C ALA A 246 10.55 29.29 -71.93
N ASN A 247 10.59 30.31 -71.06
CA ASN A 247 10.41 31.72 -71.41
C ASN A 247 11.68 32.56 -71.23
N ILE A 248 12.86 31.93 -71.19
CA ILE A 248 14.11 32.59 -70.79
C ILE A 248 14.53 33.75 -71.71
N GLY A 249 14.09 33.74 -72.98
CA GLY A 249 14.34 34.80 -73.94
C GLY A 249 13.57 36.10 -73.67
N ASP A 250 12.45 36.01 -72.96
CA ASP A 250 11.56 37.14 -72.67
C ASP A 250 11.82 37.75 -71.27
N ILE A 251 12.74 37.15 -70.50
CA ILE A 251 13.06 37.58 -69.14
C ILE A 251 14.26 38.54 -69.16
N GLU A 252 14.05 39.77 -68.69
CA GLU A 252 15.11 40.77 -68.61
C GLU A 252 16.18 40.44 -67.57
N LYS A 253 17.44 40.74 -67.91
CA LYS A 253 18.59 40.44 -67.05
C LYS A 253 18.53 41.23 -65.75
N GLY A 254 18.42 40.53 -64.62
CA GLY A 254 18.31 41.12 -63.28
C GLY A 254 16.88 41.20 -62.75
N ALA A 255 15.88 40.70 -63.47
CA ALA A 255 14.51 40.57 -62.99
C ALA A 255 14.45 39.73 -61.70
N LYS A 256 13.81 40.26 -60.65
CA LYS A 256 13.65 39.58 -59.34
C LYS A 256 12.33 38.82 -59.21
N LYS A 257 11.40 39.02 -60.15
CA LYS A 257 10.08 38.38 -60.23
C LYS A 257 9.68 38.30 -61.71
N VAL A 258 8.97 37.24 -62.07
CA VAL A 258 8.43 36.96 -63.41
C VAL A 258 6.99 36.52 -63.24
#